data_AF-A0A453SVR8-F1
#
_entry.id   AF-A0A453SVR8-F1
#
_cell.length_a   1.000
_cell.length_b   1.000
_cell.length_c   1.000
_cell.angle_alpha   90.00
_cell.angle_beta   90.00
_cell.angle_gamma   90.00
#
_symmetry.space_group_name_H-M   'P 1'
#
loop_
_entity.id
_entity.type
_entity.pdbx_description
1 polymer ?
#
loop_
_entity_poly.entity_id
_entity_poly.type
_entity_poly.pdbx_seq_one_letter_code
_entity_poly.pdbx_strand_id
1 'polypeptide(L)'
;MHVLIHVQQLELSLAYRHPPFLLLAVRPNHTYTVKMHAGRLLPLLLLLAAAGRSLGRGSIFGAAPPPSSPGDGDDQKCSRTCESAYCTGTLEAPLMRYGKYCGVSYTGCPGEPPCDALDACCMLHDACIQTTDDYLNMWCNQSLLDCVATVRTAAAAAGGGVEAVLTTFDGNSCNATDVADEITSILEAAVYAGSILHRAPAPAPAK
;
A
#
# COMPACT_ATOMS: atom_id res chain seq x y z
N MET A 1 7.99 33.25 7.37
CA MET A 1 7.33 32.87 6.09
C MET A 1 6.18 31.94 6.42
N HIS A 2 4.95 32.34 6.08
CA HIS A 2 3.76 31.50 6.21
C HIS A 2 3.50 30.85 4.86
N VAL A 3 3.41 29.52 4.81
CA VAL A 3 2.98 28.78 3.61
C VAL A 3 1.57 28.30 3.87
N LEU A 4 0.63 28.70 3.01
CA LEU A 4 -0.77 28.34 3.08
C LEU A 4 -0.99 27.11 2.19
N ILE A 5 -1.28 25.95 2.78
CA ILE A 5 -1.64 24.74 2.03
C ILE A 5 -3.14 24.53 2.17
N HIS A 6 -3.84 24.51 1.05
CA HIS A 6 -5.28 24.32 0.96
C HIS A 6 -5.53 22.83 0.70
N VAL A 7 -6.00 22.08 1.70
CA VAL A 7 -6.42 20.68 1.53
C VAL A 7 -7.94 20.68 1.54
N GLN A 8 -8.55 20.16 0.48
CA GLN A 8 -9.99 20.17 0.27
C GLN A 8 -10.52 18.76 0.51
N GLN A 9 -11.18 18.54 1.64
CA GLN A 9 -11.80 17.26 1.96
C GLN A 9 -13.32 17.39 1.79
N LEU A 10 -13.91 16.51 0.98
CA LEU A 10 -15.31 16.55 0.55
C LEU A 10 -16.15 15.61 1.42
N GLU A 11 -16.73 16.12 2.50
CA GLU A 11 -17.64 15.33 3.34
C GLU A 11 -19.10 15.57 2.92
N LEU A 12 -19.74 14.54 2.36
CA LEU A 12 -21.12 14.59 1.85
C LEU A 12 -22.10 14.12 2.94
N SER A 13 -22.74 15.04 3.67
CA SER A 13 -23.79 14.70 4.63
C SER A 13 -25.17 14.75 3.97
N LEU A 14 -25.81 13.57 3.82
CA LEU A 14 -27.16 13.43 3.24
C LEU A 14 -28.22 13.58 4.35
N ALA A 15 -28.93 14.71 4.39
CA ALA A 15 -30.09 14.88 5.28
C ALA A 15 -31.39 14.62 4.49
N TYR A 16 -32.01 13.46 4.72
CA TYR A 16 -33.28 13.08 4.08
C TYR A 16 -34.48 13.68 4.83
N ARG A 17 -35.15 14.67 4.22
CA ARG A 17 -36.54 15.04 4.55
C ARG A 17 -37.32 15.20 3.24
N HIS A 18 -38.43 14.46 3.18
CA HIS A 18 -39.53 14.40 2.21
C HIS A 18 -39.51 15.22 0.89
N PRO A 19 -40.02 14.63 -0.23
CA PRO A 19 -39.92 15.19 -1.59
C PRO A 19 -40.79 16.45 -1.75
N PRO A 20 -40.44 17.41 -2.66
CA PRO A 20 -39.58 17.26 -3.83
C PRO A 20 -38.36 18.23 -3.91
N PHE A 21 -37.79 18.71 -2.80
CA PHE A 21 -36.66 19.66 -2.85
C PHE A 21 -35.45 19.19 -2.02
N LEU A 22 -34.33 18.88 -2.71
CA LEU A 22 -33.03 18.65 -2.10
C LEU A 22 -32.30 19.99 -1.95
N LEU A 23 -32.14 20.49 -0.72
CA LEU A 23 -31.38 21.70 -0.43
C LEU A 23 -29.91 21.32 -0.12
N LEU A 24 -28.97 21.67 -1.00
CA LEU A 24 -27.53 21.59 -0.68
C LEU A 24 -27.18 22.77 0.25
N ALA A 25 -26.90 22.47 1.52
CA ALA A 25 -26.35 23.45 2.46
C ALA A 25 -24.83 23.34 2.48
N VAL A 26 -24.13 24.26 1.82
CA VAL A 26 -22.68 24.46 1.95
C VAL A 26 -22.43 25.36 3.17
N ARG A 27 -21.69 24.88 4.17
CA ARG A 27 -21.28 25.70 5.33
C ARG A 27 -19.89 26.31 5.12
N PRO A 28 -19.63 27.56 5.56
CA PRO A 28 -18.31 28.16 5.46
C PRO A 28 -17.33 27.70 6.56
N ASN A 29 -16.15 27.30 6.06
CA ASN A 29 -14.79 27.17 6.62
C ASN A 29 -14.50 27.27 8.13
N HIS A 30 -13.70 26.31 8.61
CA HIS A 30 -12.86 26.44 9.80
C HIS A 30 -11.39 26.67 9.37
N THR A 31 -10.81 27.81 9.73
CA THR A 31 -9.38 28.10 9.51
C THR A 31 -8.57 27.63 10.72
N TYR A 32 -7.62 26.71 10.50
CA TYR A 32 -6.64 26.32 11.51
C TYR A 32 -5.28 26.99 11.23
N THR A 33 -4.73 27.69 12.22
CA THR A 33 -3.42 28.35 12.13
C THR A 33 -2.37 27.48 12.81
N VAL A 34 -1.44 26.90 12.04
CA VAL A 34 -0.29 26.16 12.60
C VAL A 34 0.87 27.14 12.78
N LYS A 35 1.26 27.39 14.04
CA LYS A 35 2.37 28.29 14.41
C LYS A 35 3.69 27.53 14.40
N MET A 36 4.37 27.50 13.24
CA MET A 36 5.73 26.98 13.15
C MET A 36 6.72 27.95 13.82
N HIS A 37 7.37 27.50 14.91
CA HIS A 37 8.43 28.26 15.57
C HIS A 37 9.71 28.20 14.72
N ALA A 38 10.26 29.37 14.39
CA ALA A 38 11.48 29.54 13.58
C ALA A 38 12.75 28.86 14.15
N GLY A 39 12.70 28.31 15.37
CA GLY A 39 13.79 27.58 15.99
C GLY A 39 13.94 26.10 15.58
N ARG A 40 13.05 25.53 14.76
CA ARG A 40 13.10 24.11 14.36
C ARG A 40 13.80 23.81 13.02
N LEU A 41 14.24 24.84 12.29
CA LEU A 41 15.01 24.66 11.04
C LEU A 41 16.51 24.43 11.29
N LEU A 42 17.05 24.92 12.41
CA LEU A 42 18.46 24.78 12.75
C LEU A 42 18.88 23.34 13.16
N PRO A 43 18.12 22.56 13.96
CA PRO A 43 18.49 21.18 14.23
C PRO A 43 18.35 20.27 13.00
N LEU A 44 17.43 20.59 12.07
CA LEU A 44 17.26 19.83 10.83
C LEU A 44 18.44 20.04 9.86
N LEU A 45 18.95 21.28 9.74
CA LEU A 45 20.16 21.54 8.96
C LEU A 45 21.44 20.96 9.59
N LEU A 46 21.52 20.91 10.93
CA LEU A 46 22.65 20.27 11.64
C LEU A 46 22.67 18.74 11.46
N LEU A 47 21.51 18.08 11.35
CA LEU A 47 21.41 16.65 11.03
C LEU A 47 21.90 16.35 9.59
N LEU A 48 21.60 17.22 8.62
CA LEU A 48 22.12 17.04 7.26
C LEU A 48 23.63 17.33 7.14
N ALA A 49 24.18 18.22 7.96
CA ALA A 49 25.61 18.52 7.95
C ALA A 49 26.47 17.42 8.63
N ALA A 50 25.90 16.63 9.54
CA ALA A 50 26.59 15.50 10.18
C ALA A 50 26.69 14.25 9.26
N ALA A 51 25.86 14.14 8.22
CA ALA A 51 25.92 13.05 7.26
C ALA A 51 27.10 13.16 6.25
N GLY A 52 27.82 14.28 6.25
CA GLY A 52 28.96 14.53 5.34
C GLY A 52 30.30 13.96 5.79
N ARG A 53 30.38 13.15 6.86
CA ARG A 53 31.64 12.58 7.35
C ARG A 53 31.53 11.06 7.54
N SER A 54 32.22 10.35 6.64
CA SER A 54 32.57 8.92 6.71
C SER A 54 31.45 7.91 6.44
N LEU A 55 31.12 7.70 5.16
CA LEU A 55 30.56 6.43 4.70
C LEU A 55 31.68 5.38 4.62
N GLY A 56 32.13 4.94 5.79
CA GLY A 56 32.86 3.69 5.93
C GLY A 56 31.92 2.54 5.57
N ARG A 57 32.37 1.68 4.67
CA ARG A 57 31.71 0.45 4.21
C ARG A 57 31.30 -0.41 5.42
N GLY A 58 30.03 -0.37 5.80
CA GLY A 58 29.47 -1.14 6.91
C GLY A 58 27.99 -1.42 6.67
N SER A 59 27.68 -2.67 6.35
CA SER A 59 26.32 -3.17 6.20
C SER A 59 25.55 -3.02 7.52
N ILE A 60 24.54 -2.14 7.53
CA ILE A 60 23.62 -1.97 8.67
C ILE A 60 22.35 -2.85 8.58
N PHE A 61 22.22 -3.66 7.54
CA PHE A 61 21.24 -4.75 7.50
C PHE A 61 21.88 -6.03 8.05
N GLY A 62 22.09 -6.04 9.36
CA GLY A 62 22.51 -7.19 10.14
C GLY A 62 21.43 -7.60 11.14
N ALA A 63 20.15 -7.56 10.75
CA ALA A 63 19.13 -8.32 11.44
C ALA A 63 19.23 -9.75 10.90
N ALA A 64 19.58 -10.70 11.77
CA ALA A 64 19.46 -12.10 11.42
C ALA A 64 18.00 -12.37 10.98
N PRO A 65 17.76 -13.01 9.83
CA PRO A 65 16.41 -13.40 9.45
C PRO A 65 15.80 -14.28 10.56
N PRO A 66 14.48 -14.22 10.80
CA PRO A 66 13.82 -15.13 11.72
C PRO A 66 14.17 -16.58 11.34
N PRO A 67 14.26 -17.51 12.31
CA PRO A 67 14.71 -18.86 12.05
C PRO A 67 13.84 -19.54 10.99
N SER A 68 14.42 -19.70 9.80
CA SER A 68 13.87 -20.52 8.73
C SER A 68 13.77 -21.95 9.26
N SER A 69 12.60 -22.57 9.11
CA SER A 69 12.46 -24.01 9.31
C SER A 69 13.39 -24.77 8.35
N PRO A 70 13.99 -25.90 8.77
CA PRO A 70 15.05 -26.53 8.01
C PRO A 70 14.50 -27.28 6.79
N GLY A 71 15.03 -26.99 5.61
CA GLY A 71 14.76 -27.75 4.39
C GLY A 71 15.37 -27.12 3.14
N ASP A 72 16.70 -27.02 3.08
CA ASP A 72 17.48 -26.38 2.00
C ASP A 72 17.12 -26.89 0.58
N GLY A 73 16.56 -25.98 -0.20
CA GLY A 73 16.29 -26.02 -1.65
C GLY A 73 15.71 -24.65 -2.05
N ASP A 74 15.55 -24.32 -3.33
CA ASP A 74 14.93 -23.04 -3.76
C ASP A 74 13.50 -22.81 -3.20
N ASP A 75 12.94 -23.81 -2.50
CA ASP A 75 11.79 -23.78 -1.61
C ASP A 75 11.90 -22.85 -0.37
N GLN A 76 13.07 -22.28 -0.04
CA GLN A 76 13.24 -21.40 1.12
C GLN A 76 12.72 -19.96 0.97
N LYS A 77 12.37 -19.50 -0.25
CA LYS A 77 12.07 -18.09 -0.52
C LYS A 77 10.59 -17.78 -0.78
N CYS A 78 9.74 -18.79 -0.72
CA CYS A 78 8.32 -18.67 -0.99
C CYS A 78 7.49 -19.16 0.20
N SER A 79 6.25 -18.67 0.32
CA SER A 79 5.35 -19.02 1.42
C SER A 79 4.52 -20.25 1.11
N ARG A 80 4.32 -21.10 2.12
CA ARG A 80 3.29 -22.16 2.13
C ARG A 80 2.25 -21.94 3.24
N THR A 81 2.35 -20.84 3.97
CA THR A 81 1.53 -20.51 5.14
C THR A 81 0.76 -19.22 4.89
N CYS A 82 -0.48 -19.17 5.38
CA CYS A 82 -1.28 -17.96 5.37
C CYS A 82 -0.83 -17.06 6.51
N GLU A 83 -0.07 -16.02 6.18
CA GLU A 83 0.45 -15.03 7.13
C GLU A 83 -0.55 -13.87 7.31
N SER A 84 -0.53 -13.23 8.47
CA SER A 84 -1.35 -12.04 8.78
C SER A 84 -0.57 -11.06 9.65
N ALA A 85 0.58 -10.61 9.16
CA ALA A 85 1.55 -9.80 9.90
C ALA A 85 1.72 -8.41 9.28
N TYR A 86 1.93 -7.40 10.15
CA TYR A 86 2.18 -6.01 9.75
C TYR A 86 1.06 -5.44 8.85
N CYS A 87 -0.19 -5.66 9.24
CA CYS A 87 -1.37 -5.53 8.39
C CYS A 87 -1.64 -4.12 7.84
N THR A 88 -1.26 -3.06 8.57
CA THR A 88 -1.67 -1.68 8.25
C THR A 88 -0.62 -0.65 8.69
N GLY A 89 -0.48 0.44 7.94
CA GLY A 89 0.26 1.63 8.37
C GLY A 89 1.49 1.92 7.52
N THR A 90 1.80 3.21 7.36
CA THR A 90 2.83 3.69 6.43
C THR A 90 4.26 3.23 6.71
N LEU A 91 4.56 2.88 7.95
CA LEU A 91 5.87 2.30 8.34
C LEU A 91 5.92 0.79 8.16
N GLU A 92 4.75 0.14 8.14
CA GLU A 92 4.57 -1.31 8.11
C GLU A 92 4.24 -1.83 6.71
N ALA A 93 3.75 -0.97 5.82
CA ALA A 93 3.42 -1.30 4.42
C ALA A 93 4.54 -2.06 3.67
N PRO A 94 5.84 -1.70 3.81
CA PRO A 94 6.93 -2.50 3.20
C PRO A 94 7.13 -3.88 3.83
N LEU A 95 6.63 -4.10 5.04
CA LEU A 95 6.77 -5.33 5.84
C LEU A 95 5.50 -6.20 5.82
N MET A 96 4.39 -5.68 5.29
CA MET A 96 3.09 -6.36 5.25
C MET A 96 3.20 -7.73 4.58
N ARG A 97 2.68 -8.75 5.28
CA ARG A 97 2.53 -10.12 4.78
C ARG A 97 1.13 -10.61 5.08
N TYR A 98 0.35 -10.78 4.03
CA TYR A 98 -1.02 -11.25 4.09
C TYR A 98 -1.21 -12.45 3.16
N GLY A 99 -1.82 -13.52 3.66
CA GLY A 99 -1.98 -14.76 2.93
C GLY A 99 -0.61 -15.35 2.56
N LYS A 100 -0.46 -15.84 1.33
CA LYS A 100 0.82 -16.35 0.81
C LYS A 100 1.47 -15.41 -0.20
N TYR A 101 0.72 -14.47 -0.76
CA TYR A 101 1.13 -13.71 -1.95
C TYR A 101 1.10 -12.19 -1.76
N CYS A 102 0.37 -11.66 -0.77
CA CYS A 102 0.35 -10.21 -0.58
C CYS A 102 1.54 -9.75 0.27
N GLY A 103 2.54 -9.13 -0.37
CA GLY A 103 3.64 -8.46 0.30
C GLY A 103 4.76 -8.06 -0.65
N VAL A 104 5.58 -7.07 -0.27
CA VAL A 104 6.75 -6.69 -1.09
C VAL A 104 7.80 -7.79 -0.99
N SER A 105 8.30 -8.28 -2.14
CA SER A 105 9.29 -9.36 -2.21
C SER A 105 8.90 -10.63 -1.43
N TYR A 106 7.60 -10.90 -1.35
CA TYR A 106 7.00 -12.02 -0.66
C TYR A 106 6.00 -12.66 -1.60
N THR A 107 6.10 -13.97 -1.81
CA THR A 107 5.22 -14.71 -2.73
C THR A 107 5.04 -16.15 -2.29
N GLY A 108 3.99 -16.80 -2.75
CA GLY A 108 3.68 -18.20 -2.42
C GLY A 108 4.45 -19.19 -3.29
N CYS A 109 4.66 -20.41 -2.78
CA CYS A 109 5.38 -21.43 -3.52
C CYS A 109 4.60 -21.95 -4.73
N PRO A 110 5.28 -22.48 -5.76
CA PRO A 110 4.61 -23.08 -6.91
C PRO A 110 3.60 -24.16 -6.49
N GLY A 111 2.36 -24.02 -6.97
CA GLY A 111 1.27 -24.96 -6.69
C GLY A 111 0.51 -24.71 -5.39
N GLU A 112 0.92 -23.75 -4.56
CA GLU A 112 0.14 -23.36 -3.39
C GLU A 112 -1.14 -22.61 -3.82
N PRO A 113 -2.32 -22.95 -3.26
CA PRO A 113 -3.51 -22.13 -3.47
C PRO A 113 -3.43 -20.86 -2.62
N PRO A 114 -4.05 -19.74 -3.08
CA PRO A 114 -4.20 -18.55 -2.28
C PRO A 114 -5.12 -18.80 -1.08
N CYS A 115 -4.89 -18.07 0.00
CA CYS A 115 -5.60 -18.21 1.27
C CYS A 115 -7.03 -17.69 1.22
N ASP A 116 -7.29 -16.64 0.45
CA ASP A 116 -8.61 -16.08 0.20
C ASP A 116 -8.65 -15.32 -1.14
N ALA A 117 -9.75 -14.61 -1.40
CA ALA A 117 -9.94 -13.87 -2.64
C ALA A 117 -8.98 -12.67 -2.79
N LEU A 118 -8.58 -12.03 -1.68
CA LEU A 118 -7.62 -10.91 -1.71
C LEU A 118 -6.22 -11.44 -2.02
N ASP A 119 -5.83 -12.54 -1.37
CA ASP A 119 -4.58 -13.23 -1.63
C ASP A 119 -4.49 -13.77 -3.07
N ALA A 120 -5.63 -14.17 -3.65
CA ALA A 120 -5.71 -14.58 -5.06
C ALA A 120 -5.39 -13.41 -6.02
N CYS A 121 -5.79 -12.18 -5.69
CA CYS A 121 -5.40 -11.01 -6.46
C CYS A 121 -3.89 -10.80 -6.44
N CYS A 122 -3.26 -10.91 -5.28
CA CYS A 122 -1.81 -10.80 -5.13
C CYS A 122 -1.06 -11.92 -5.89
N MET A 123 -1.57 -13.16 -5.86
CA MET A 123 -1.00 -14.26 -6.66
C MET A 123 -0.95 -13.94 -8.16
N LEU A 124 -2.01 -13.32 -8.70
CA LEU A 124 -2.06 -12.91 -10.10
C LEU A 124 -1.09 -11.76 -10.40
N HIS A 125 -0.96 -10.82 -9.47
CA HIS A 125 -0.01 -9.70 -9.58
C HIS A 125 1.43 -10.20 -9.57
N ASP A 126 1.81 -11.05 -8.62
CA ASP A 126 3.14 -11.63 -8.53
C ASP A 126 3.52 -12.38 -9.80
N ALA A 127 2.58 -13.16 -10.36
CA ALA A 127 2.80 -13.85 -11.64
C ALA A 127 3.01 -12.85 -12.79
N CYS A 128 2.26 -11.75 -12.81
CA CYS A 128 2.44 -10.68 -13.78
C CYS A 128 3.83 -10.03 -13.66
N ILE A 129 4.22 -9.62 -12.46
CA ILE A 129 5.52 -8.99 -12.19
C ILE A 129 6.68 -9.94 -12.55
N GLN A 130 6.58 -11.23 -12.24
CA GLN A 130 7.60 -12.22 -12.63
C GLN A 130 7.79 -12.31 -14.14
N THR A 131 6.74 -12.07 -14.93
CA THR A 131 6.84 -12.06 -16.40
C THR A 131 7.42 -10.77 -16.97
N THR A 132 7.23 -9.63 -16.28
CA THR A 132 7.66 -8.32 -16.77
C THR A 132 8.98 -7.84 -16.18
N ASP A 133 9.40 -8.40 -15.04
CA ASP A 133 10.53 -7.96 -14.21
C ASP A 133 10.45 -6.45 -13.84
N ASP A 134 9.24 -5.95 -13.60
CA ASP A 134 8.98 -4.52 -13.34
C ASP A 134 7.79 -4.31 -12.40
N TYR A 135 8.06 -4.02 -11.12
CA TYR A 135 7.03 -3.69 -10.11
C TYR A 135 6.23 -2.41 -10.43
N LEU A 136 6.71 -1.56 -11.32
CA LEU A 136 6.00 -0.35 -11.77
C LEU A 136 5.22 -0.57 -13.08
N ASN A 137 5.13 -1.82 -13.55
CA ASN A 137 4.36 -2.15 -14.73
C ASN A 137 2.90 -1.73 -14.53
N MET A 138 2.45 -0.74 -15.32
CA MET A 138 1.13 -0.15 -15.17
C MET A 138 0.00 -1.17 -15.38
N TRP A 139 0.21 -2.17 -16.25
CA TRP A 139 -0.81 -3.18 -16.52
C TRP A 139 -0.97 -4.13 -15.35
N CYS A 140 0.13 -4.61 -14.76
CA CYS A 140 0.09 -5.46 -13.57
C CYS A 140 -0.56 -4.71 -12.39
N ASN A 141 -0.14 -3.47 -12.13
CA ASN A 141 -0.65 -2.69 -10.99
C ASN A 141 -2.12 -2.29 -11.17
N GLN A 142 -2.55 -1.91 -12.37
CA GLN A 142 -3.97 -1.62 -12.63
C GLN A 142 -4.84 -2.87 -12.52
N SER A 143 -4.35 -4.02 -13.02
CA SER A 143 -5.08 -5.29 -12.92
C SER A 143 -5.27 -5.71 -11.46
N LEU A 144 -4.28 -5.45 -10.60
CA LEU A 144 -4.41 -5.70 -9.17
C LEU A 144 -5.45 -4.78 -8.51
N LEU A 145 -5.44 -3.48 -8.83
CA LEU A 145 -6.48 -2.53 -8.37
C LEU A 145 -7.89 -3.00 -8.77
N ASP A 146 -8.07 -3.41 -10.02
CA ASP A 146 -9.37 -3.87 -10.54
C ASP A 146 -9.80 -5.19 -9.86
N CYS A 147 -8.86 -6.09 -9.58
CA CYS A 147 -9.12 -7.34 -8.86
C CYS A 147 -9.60 -7.06 -7.43
N VAL A 148 -8.89 -6.21 -6.67
CA VAL A 148 -9.26 -5.84 -5.30
C VAL A 148 -10.64 -5.18 -5.26
N ALA A 149 -10.93 -4.29 -6.21
CA ALA A 149 -12.26 -3.68 -6.35
C ALA A 149 -13.36 -4.73 -6.60
N THR A 150 -13.07 -5.74 -7.43
CA THR A 150 -13.99 -6.84 -7.70
C THR A 150 -14.26 -7.67 -6.44
N VAL A 151 -13.23 -7.99 -5.66
CA VAL A 151 -13.37 -8.70 -4.38
C VAL A 151 -14.25 -7.92 -3.41
N ARG A 152 -14.05 -6.61 -3.29
CA ARG A 152 -14.87 -5.74 -2.42
C ARG A 152 -16.31 -5.63 -2.87
N THR A 153 -16.55 -5.46 -4.17
CA THR A 153 -17.91 -5.37 -4.72
C THR A 153 -18.68 -6.68 -4.54
N ALA A 154 -18.01 -7.82 -4.71
CA ALA A 154 -18.60 -9.13 -4.43
C ALA A 154 -18.99 -9.27 -2.95
N ALA A 155 -18.15 -8.83 -2.01
CA ALA A 155 -18.46 -8.84 -0.59
C ALA A 155 -19.64 -7.92 -0.23
N ALA A 156 -19.70 -6.72 -0.81
CA ALA A 156 -20.83 -5.80 -0.63
C ALA A 156 -22.14 -6.40 -1.14
N ALA A 157 -22.12 -7.05 -2.32
CA ALA A 157 -23.27 -7.71 -2.93
C ALA A 157 -23.74 -8.95 -2.14
N ALA A 158 -22.85 -9.63 -1.41
CA ALA A 158 -23.18 -10.77 -0.56
C ALA A 158 -23.94 -10.39 0.74
N GLY A 159 -24.31 -9.11 0.91
CA GLY A 159 -25.19 -8.64 1.98
C GLY A 159 -24.53 -7.72 3.01
N GLY A 160 -23.27 -7.34 2.83
CA GLY A 160 -22.52 -6.52 3.80
C GLY A 160 -22.66 -5.00 3.62
N GLY A 161 -23.25 -4.51 2.52
CA GLY A 161 -23.34 -3.07 2.26
C GLY A 161 -21.95 -2.41 2.14
N VAL A 162 -21.85 -1.12 2.48
CA VAL A 162 -20.57 -0.36 2.42
C VAL A 162 -19.58 -0.79 3.52
N GLU A 163 -20.05 -1.46 4.56
CA GLU A 163 -19.25 -2.01 5.67
C GLU A 163 -18.96 -3.51 5.53
N ALA A 164 -19.10 -4.06 4.32
CA ALA A 164 -18.87 -5.48 4.09
C ALA A 164 -17.44 -5.87 4.46
N VAL A 165 -17.30 -6.70 5.49
CA VAL A 165 -16.04 -7.34 5.84
C VAL A 165 -15.76 -8.45 4.85
N LEU A 166 -14.58 -8.45 4.25
CA LEU A 166 -14.15 -9.54 3.38
C LEU A 166 -14.07 -10.85 4.18
N THR A 167 -14.71 -11.90 3.67
CA THR A 167 -14.49 -13.26 4.17
C THR A 167 -13.04 -13.65 3.92
N THR A 168 -12.38 -14.21 4.94
CA THR A 168 -10.95 -14.51 4.91
C THR A 168 -10.64 -15.89 5.52
N PHE A 169 -9.37 -16.29 5.50
CA PHE A 169 -8.88 -17.56 6.01
C PHE A 169 -8.92 -17.65 7.55
N ASP A 170 -9.02 -18.87 8.06
CA ASP A 170 -9.02 -19.14 9.50
C ASP A 170 -7.72 -18.70 10.17
N GLY A 171 -7.84 -18.06 11.34
CA GLY A 171 -6.70 -17.59 12.11
C GLY A 171 -6.11 -16.26 11.64
N ASN A 172 -6.69 -15.61 10.62
CA ASN A 172 -6.29 -14.27 10.20
C ASN A 172 -6.43 -13.26 11.35
N SER A 173 -5.32 -12.60 11.70
CA SER A 173 -5.29 -11.52 12.69
C SER A 173 -5.43 -10.11 12.09
N CYS A 174 -5.41 -9.99 10.76
CA CYS A 174 -5.67 -8.74 10.05
C CYS A 174 -7.15 -8.56 9.75
N ASN A 175 -7.61 -7.30 9.70
CA ASN A 175 -8.86 -6.97 9.04
C ASN A 175 -8.62 -6.94 7.52
N ALA A 176 -9.20 -7.91 6.81
CA ALA A 176 -9.02 -8.06 5.37
C ALA A 176 -9.46 -6.83 4.56
N THR A 177 -10.45 -6.07 5.04
CA THR A 177 -10.86 -4.81 4.41
C THR A 177 -9.77 -3.74 4.55
N ASP A 178 -9.14 -3.62 5.72
CA ASP A 178 -8.06 -2.65 5.95
C ASP A 178 -6.82 -3.00 5.12
N VAL A 179 -6.51 -4.30 4.98
CA VAL A 179 -5.43 -4.79 4.11
C VAL A 179 -5.71 -4.44 2.64
N ALA A 180 -6.96 -4.63 2.18
CA ALA A 180 -7.34 -4.27 0.83
C ALA A 180 -7.19 -2.75 0.56
N ASP A 181 -7.53 -1.91 1.54
CA ASP A 181 -7.36 -0.45 1.43
C ASP A 181 -5.86 -0.05 1.42
N GLU A 182 -5.02 -0.70 2.24
CA GLU A 182 -3.57 -0.47 2.23
C GLU A 182 -2.94 -0.89 0.89
N ILE A 183 -3.29 -2.06 0.36
CA ILE A 183 -2.84 -2.51 -0.97
C ILE A 183 -3.25 -1.50 -2.05
N THR A 184 -4.51 -1.04 -2.01
CA THR A 184 -5.03 -0.05 -2.97
C THR A 184 -4.21 1.24 -2.93
N SER A 185 -3.96 1.78 -1.72
CA SER A 185 -3.16 2.99 -1.52
C SER A 185 -1.75 2.89 -2.11
N ILE A 186 -1.06 1.77 -1.87
CA ILE A 186 0.30 1.53 -2.38
C ILE A 186 0.30 1.45 -3.90
N LEU A 187 -0.68 0.77 -4.50
CA LEU A 187 -0.75 0.59 -5.95
C LEU A 187 -1.18 1.84 -6.69
N GLU A 188 -2.08 2.65 -6.13
CA GLU A 188 -2.41 3.95 -6.70
C GLU A 188 -1.17 4.84 -6.78
N ALA A 189 -0.34 4.84 -5.74
CA ALA A 189 0.95 5.53 -5.74
C ALA A 189 1.91 4.94 -6.80
N ALA A 190 1.97 3.61 -6.95
CA ALA A 190 2.81 2.94 -7.95
C ALA A 190 2.37 3.24 -9.39
N VAL A 191 1.06 3.20 -9.68
CA VAL A 191 0.48 3.56 -10.98
C VAL A 191 0.75 5.03 -11.29
N TYR A 192 0.57 5.92 -10.30
CA TYR A 192 0.89 7.33 -10.46
C TYR A 192 2.39 7.54 -10.78
N ALA A 193 3.28 6.93 -10.00
CA ALA A 193 4.72 7.00 -10.24
C ALA A 193 5.11 6.44 -11.62
N GLY A 194 4.59 5.26 -11.99
CA GLY A 194 4.79 4.65 -13.30
C GLY A 194 4.34 5.55 -14.43
N SER A 195 3.20 6.24 -14.28
CA SER A 195 2.69 7.17 -15.29
C SER A 195 3.61 8.37 -15.53
N ILE A 196 4.37 8.81 -14.51
CA ILE A 196 5.36 9.89 -14.63
C ILE A 196 6.64 9.38 -15.26
N LEU A 197 7.16 8.24 -14.79
CA LEU A 197 8.43 7.68 -15.24
C LEU A 197 8.40 7.23 -16.70
N HIS A 198 7.28 6.66 -17.15
CA HIS A 198 7.11 6.27 -18.56
C HIS A 198 6.78 7.45 -19.49
N ARG A 199 6.45 8.64 -18.94
CA ARG A 199 6.30 9.88 -19.73
C ARG A 199 7.62 10.67 -19.83
N ALA A 200 8.59 10.41 -18.96
CA ALA A 200 9.90 11.02 -19.05
C ALA A 200 10.71 10.39 -20.20
N PRO A 201 11.38 11.17 -21.07
CA PRO A 201 12.26 10.61 -22.08
C PRO A 201 13.38 9.81 -21.38
N ALA A 202 13.66 8.61 -21.90
CA ALA A 202 14.72 7.75 -21.37
C ALA A 202 16.06 8.51 -21.31
N PRO A 203 16.88 8.31 -20.26
CA PRO A 203 18.20 8.90 -20.20
C PRO A 203 19.02 8.48 -21.43
N ALA A 204 19.62 9.45 -22.13
CA ALA A 204 20.47 9.18 -23.27
C ALA A 204 21.62 8.24 -22.86
N PRO A 205 22.02 7.28 -23.72
CA PRO A 205 23.10 6.35 -23.40
C PRO A 205 24.38 7.11 -23.07
N ALA A 206 25.04 6.72 -21.97
CA ALA A 206 26.33 7.25 -21.59
C ALA A 206 27.37 6.94 -22.69
N LYS A 207 28.11 7.97 -23.12
CA LYS A 207 29.21 7.87 -24.09
C LYS A 207 30.49 7.34 -23.45
#